data_AF-A0A7S3SG63-F1
#
_entry.id   AF-A0A7S3SG63-F1
#
_cell.length_a   1.000
_cell.length_b   1.000
_cell.length_c   1.000
_cell.angle_alpha   90.00
_cell.angle_beta   90.00
_cell.angle_gamma   90.00
#
_symmetry.space_group_name_H-M   'P 1'
#
loop_
_entity.id
_entity.type
_entity.pdbx_description
1 polymer ?
#
loop_
_entity_poly.entity_id
_entity_poly.type
_entity_poly.pdbx_seq_one_letter_code
_entity_poly.pdbx_strand_id
1 'polypeptide(L)'
;VSSAMGMAFSDIMEKANVFRANSKFFAEHYNLPGLDLYGICNKEIEENLQELNGGNNKKILGARKDKTFAKDSWEMKYNSTSRNLVRMSWFCEYMEHLFNGFMTQPDATLGTLGREAYDAKLGPHHPWVVRKGAQLGFKMATSKDKFYAAIGVTDPKEFELV
;
A
#
# COMPACT_ATOMS: atom_id res chain seq x y z
N VAL A 1 13.26 1.25 14.99
CA VAL A 1 12.23 1.82 14.09
C VAL A 1 11.13 2.40 14.98
N SER A 2 10.77 3.68 14.85
CA SER A 2 9.72 4.29 15.70
C SER A 2 8.38 3.57 15.49
N SER A 3 7.51 3.54 16.52
CA SER A 3 6.23 2.82 16.50
C SER A 3 5.32 3.22 15.32
N ALA A 4 5.35 4.48 14.91
CA ALA A 4 4.58 4.99 13.77
C ALA A 4 5.08 4.46 12.42
N MET A 5 6.40 4.41 12.22
CA MET A 5 7.00 3.83 11.01
C MET A 5 6.74 2.32 10.96
N GLY A 6 6.81 1.64 12.12
CA GLY A 6 6.43 0.24 12.24
C GLY A 6 4.99 -0.05 11.81
N MET A 7 4.03 0.79 12.22
CA MET A 7 2.64 0.68 11.77
C MET A 7 2.47 0.89 10.27
N ALA A 8 3.16 1.89 9.69
CA ALA A 8 3.08 2.15 8.25
C ALA A 8 3.60 0.96 7.41
N PHE A 9 4.76 0.41 7.77
CA PHE A 9 5.30 -0.76 7.06
C PHE A 9 4.53 -2.04 7.34
N SER A 10 3.90 -2.18 8.51
CA SER A 10 2.99 -3.31 8.79
C SER A 10 1.82 -3.35 7.80
N ASP A 11 1.23 -2.19 7.48
CA ASP A 11 0.11 -2.09 6.52
C ASP A 11 0.52 -2.50 5.09
N ILE A 12 1.75 -2.18 4.67
CA ILE A 12 2.33 -2.60 3.39
C ILE A 12 2.61 -4.12 3.38
N MET A 13 3.19 -4.63 4.47
CA MET A 13 3.48 -6.06 4.61
C MET A 13 2.21 -6.91 4.62
N GLU A 14 1.15 -6.44 5.26
CA GLU A 14 -0.15 -7.09 5.25
C GLU A 14 -0.69 -7.24 3.81
N LYS A 15 -0.57 -6.20 2.98
CA LYS A 15 -1.01 -6.23 1.56
C LYS A 15 -0.20 -7.22 0.74
N ALA A 16 1.12 -7.22 0.91
CA ALA A 16 1.99 -8.20 0.25
C ALA A 16 1.61 -9.65 0.66
N ASN A 17 1.22 -9.86 1.91
CA ASN A 17 0.74 -11.16 2.38
C ASN A 17 -0.64 -11.53 1.80
N VAL A 18 -1.55 -10.56 1.64
CA VAL A 18 -2.82 -10.78 0.93
C VAL A 18 -2.57 -11.24 -0.51
N PHE A 19 -1.63 -10.62 -1.24
CA PHE A 19 -1.30 -11.06 -2.60
C PHE A 19 -0.80 -12.51 -2.65
N ARG A 20 0.09 -12.89 -1.71
CA ARG A 20 0.58 -14.27 -1.62
C ARG A 20 -0.51 -15.26 -1.25
N ALA A 21 -1.38 -14.90 -0.31
CA ALA A 21 -2.49 -15.73 0.11
C ALA A 21 -3.50 -15.93 -1.02
N ASN A 22 -3.90 -14.84 -1.68
CA ASN A 22 -4.83 -14.90 -2.81
C ASN A 22 -4.22 -15.61 -4.01
N SER A 23 -2.94 -15.45 -4.29
CA SER A 23 -2.26 -16.22 -5.33
C SER A 23 -2.41 -17.73 -5.13
N LYS A 24 -2.31 -18.22 -3.88
CA LYS A 24 -2.51 -19.64 -3.59
C LYS A 24 -3.99 -20.02 -3.72
N PHE A 25 -4.87 -19.20 -3.12
CA PHE A 25 -6.32 -19.42 -3.18
C PHE A 25 -6.84 -19.49 -4.63
N PHE A 26 -6.44 -18.59 -5.53
CA PHE A 26 -6.91 -18.61 -6.92
C PHE A 26 -6.32 -19.77 -7.72
N ALA A 27 -5.09 -20.18 -7.41
CA ALA A 27 -4.51 -21.37 -8.03
C ALA A 27 -5.29 -22.63 -7.65
N GLU A 28 -5.70 -22.75 -6.38
CA GLU A 28 -6.45 -23.91 -5.88
C GLU A 28 -7.94 -23.86 -6.25
N HIS A 29 -8.58 -22.69 -6.15
CA HIS A 29 -10.03 -22.54 -6.27
C HIS A 29 -10.52 -22.29 -7.69
N TYR A 30 -9.69 -21.66 -8.54
CA TYR A 30 -10.05 -21.28 -9.90
C TYR A 30 -9.10 -21.84 -10.97
N ASN A 31 -8.13 -22.68 -10.57
CA ASN A 31 -7.12 -23.25 -11.48
C ASN A 31 -6.36 -22.18 -12.28
N LEU A 32 -6.11 -21.02 -11.68
CA LEU A 32 -5.29 -19.95 -12.28
C LEU A 32 -3.81 -20.18 -12.02
N PRO A 33 -2.91 -19.77 -12.93
CA PRO A 33 -1.48 -19.76 -12.64
C PRO A 33 -1.19 -18.84 -11.44
N GLY A 34 -0.41 -19.34 -10.47
CA GLY A 34 -0.02 -18.56 -9.28
C GLY A 34 0.76 -17.28 -9.65
N LEU A 35 0.58 -16.23 -8.85
CA LEU A 35 1.16 -14.88 -9.00
C LEU A 35 0.79 -14.15 -10.29
N ASP A 36 -0.33 -14.50 -10.94
CA ASP A 36 -0.92 -13.71 -12.00
C ASP A 36 -1.88 -12.64 -11.43
N LEU A 37 -1.36 -11.44 -11.14
CA LEU A 37 -2.19 -10.33 -10.65
C LEU A 37 -3.30 -9.95 -11.63
N TYR A 38 -3.03 -10.00 -12.94
CA TYR A 38 -4.00 -9.64 -13.96
C TYR A 38 -5.15 -10.65 -14.01
N GLY A 39 -4.81 -11.94 -14.07
CA GLY A 39 -5.78 -13.03 -14.01
C GLY A 39 -6.63 -13.00 -12.74
N ILE A 40 -6.00 -12.76 -11.58
CA ILE A 40 -6.74 -12.61 -10.32
C ILE A 40 -7.69 -11.41 -10.37
N CYS A 41 -7.26 -10.24 -10.84
CA CYS A 41 -8.12 -9.05 -10.90
C CYS A 41 -9.31 -9.27 -11.85
N ASN A 42 -9.10 -9.87 -13.02
CA ASN A 42 -10.18 -10.22 -13.93
C ASN A 42 -11.17 -11.19 -13.29
N LYS A 43 -10.65 -12.21 -12.61
CA LYS A 43 -11.51 -13.17 -11.93
C LYS A 43 -12.28 -12.56 -10.77
N GLU A 44 -11.68 -11.61 -10.04
CA GLU A 44 -12.41 -10.82 -9.04
C GLU A 44 -13.53 -9.99 -9.69
N ILE A 45 -13.34 -9.41 -10.86
CA ILE A 45 -14.40 -8.68 -11.56
C ILE A 45 -15.54 -9.62 -11.97
N GLU A 46 -15.22 -10.77 -12.58
CA GLU A 46 -16.20 -11.79 -12.99
C GLU A 46 -17.07 -12.27 -11.82
N GLU A 47 -16.44 -12.53 -10.68
CA GLU A 47 -17.08 -13.04 -9.46
C GLU A 47 -17.60 -11.91 -8.55
N ASN A 48 -17.44 -10.65 -9.00
CA ASN A 48 -17.77 -9.44 -8.26
C ASN A 48 -17.11 -9.40 -6.85
N LEU A 49 -15.83 -9.73 -6.69
CA LEU A 49 -15.12 -9.81 -5.40
C LEU A 49 -14.28 -8.57 -5.08
N GLN A 50 -14.10 -7.66 -6.04
CA GLN A 50 -13.22 -6.50 -5.98
C GLN A 50 -13.57 -5.47 -4.89
N GLU A 51 -14.71 -5.58 -4.23
CA GLU A 51 -15.07 -4.70 -3.11
C GLU A 51 -14.80 -5.31 -1.73
N LEU A 52 -14.53 -6.62 -1.68
CA LEU A 52 -14.37 -7.38 -0.45
C LEU A 52 -13.07 -7.02 0.28
N ASN A 53 -13.17 -6.79 1.59
CA ASN A 53 -12.13 -6.27 2.46
C ASN A 53 -12.14 -6.98 3.82
N GLY A 54 -12.23 -8.31 3.81
CA GLY A 54 -12.25 -9.16 5.00
C GLY A 54 -13.42 -8.85 5.93
N GLY A 55 -13.15 -8.35 7.14
CA GLY A 55 -14.14 -8.21 8.21
C GLY A 55 -15.39 -7.37 7.88
N ASN A 56 -15.32 -6.52 6.85
CA ASN A 56 -16.45 -5.69 6.42
C ASN A 56 -17.38 -6.36 5.40
N ASN A 57 -17.06 -7.59 4.95
CA ASN A 57 -17.76 -8.24 3.85
C ASN A 57 -19.21 -8.56 4.17
N LYS A 58 -19.56 -8.76 5.45
CA LYS A 58 -20.95 -9.00 5.86
C LYS A 58 -21.90 -7.92 5.35
N LYS A 59 -21.50 -6.64 5.40
CA LYS A 59 -22.32 -5.52 4.91
C LYS A 59 -22.40 -5.50 3.39
N ILE A 60 -21.26 -5.72 2.72
CA ILE A 60 -21.15 -5.69 1.25
C ILE A 60 -21.96 -6.83 0.64
N LEU A 61 -21.72 -8.06 1.10
CA LEU A 61 -22.41 -9.26 0.64
C LEU A 61 -23.89 -9.25 1.03
N GLY A 62 -24.25 -8.72 2.21
CA GLY A 62 -25.65 -8.59 2.62
C GLY A 62 -26.48 -7.60 1.79
N ALA A 63 -25.82 -6.70 1.05
CA ALA A 63 -26.48 -5.80 0.11
C ALA A 63 -26.73 -6.44 -1.27
N ARG A 64 -26.09 -7.58 -1.57
CA ARG A 64 -26.25 -8.34 -2.81
C ARG A 64 -27.56 -9.12 -2.76
N LYS A 65 -28.41 -8.92 -3.77
CA LYS A 65 -29.73 -9.58 -3.87
C LYS A 65 -29.71 -10.83 -4.75
N ASP A 66 -28.63 -11.00 -5.51
CA ASP A 66 -28.39 -12.06 -6.48
C ASP A 66 -27.92 -13.37 -5.84
N LYS A 67 -27.32 -13.32 -4.64
CA LYS A 67 -26.77 -14.50 -3.97
C LYS A 67 -26.87 -14.39 -2.45
N THR A 68 -27.20 -15.51 -1.82
CA THR A 68 -27.13 -15.66 -0.35
C THR A 68 -25.81 -16.34 0.01
N PHE A 69 -25.07 -15.74 0.93
CA PHE A 69 -23.78 -16.26 1.39
C PHE A 69 -23.92 -16.86 2.79
N ALA A 70 -23.36 -18.06 2.98
CA ALA A 70 -23.27 -18.66 4.31
C ALA A 70 -22.37 -17.79 5.21
N LYS A 71 -22.67 -17.73 6.52
CA LYS A 71 -21.96 -16.85 7.47
C LYS A 71 -20.47 -17.18 7.59
N ASP A 72 -20.11 -18.44 7.36
CA ASP A 72 -18.79 -19.02 7.45
C ASP A 72 -18.10 -19.21 6.09
N SER A 73 -18.75 -18.77 5.01
CA SER A 73 -18.21 -18.81 3.65
C SER A 73 -16.88 -18.06 3.52
N TRP A 74 -16.05 -18.46 2.55
CA TRP A 74 -14.76 -17.82 2.33
C TRP A 74 -14.92 -16.37 1.87
N GLU A 75 -16.01 -16.05 1.15
CA GLU A 75 -16.33 -14.69 0.73
C GLU A 75 -16.48 -13.74 1.92
N MET A 76 -16.95 -14.22 3.08
CA MET A 76 -17.06 -13.41 4.30
C MET A 76 -15.71 -13.01 4.90
N LYS A 77 -14.63 -13.70 4.52
CA LYS A 77 -13.26 -13.47 5.03
C LYS A 77 -12.32 -12.95 3.94
N TYR A 78 -12.72 -13.02 2.68
CA TYR A 78 -11.90 -12.68 1.53
C TYR A 78 -11.46 -11.20 1.54
N ASN A 79 -10.17 -10.96 1.29
CA ASN A 79 -9.61 -9.62 1.16
C ASN A 79 -9.09 -9.45 -0.26
N SER A 80 -9.70 -8.54 -1.02
CA SER A 80 -9.48 -8.44 -2.47
C SER A 80 -8.05 -8.09 -2.86
N THR A 81 -7.52 -8.77 -3.87
CA THR A 81 -6.24 -8.41 -4.51
C THR A 81 -6.34 -7.04 -5.17
N SER A 82 -7.37 -6.80 -5.99
CA SER A 82 -7.59 -5.54 -6.71
C SER A 82 -7.56 -4.32 -5.80
N ARG A 83 -8.25 -4.38 -4.65
CA ARG A 83 -8.25 -3.26 -3.67
C ARG A 83 -6.88 -3.00 -3.08
N ASN A 84 -6.18 -4.07 -2.72
CA ASN A 84 -4.84 -3.95 -2.14
C ASN A 84 -3.83 -3.49 -3.20
N LEU A 85 -4.01 -3.87 -4.46
CA LEU A 85 -3.18 -3.43 -5.59
C LEU A 85 -3.30 -1.92 -5.81
N VAL A 86 -4.52 -1.37 -5.78
CA VAL A 86 -4.74 0.09 -5.86
C VAL A 86 -4.06 0.84 -4.70
N ARG A 87 -4.13 0.30 -3.47
CA ARG A 87 -3.46 0.94 -2.32
C ARG A 87 -1.94 0.87 -2.43
N MET A 88 -1.42 -0.23 -2.98
CA MET A 88 0.01 -0.39 -3.26
C MET A 88 0.47 0.53 -4.42
N SER A 89 -0.37 0.79 -5.42
CA SER A 89 -0.01 1.73 -6.49
C SER A 89 0.14 3.16 -5.96
N TRP A 90 -0.77 3.61 -5.06
CA TRP A 90 -0.61 4.90 -4.39
C TRP A 90 0.69 4.99 -3.57
N PHE A 91 1.09 3.88 -2.93
CA PHE A 91 2.36 3.81 -2.23
C PHE A 91 3.56 3.89 -3.19
N CYS A 92 3.50 3.21 -4.35
CA CYS A 92 4.53 3.33 -5.37
C CYS A 92 4.66 4.76 -5.89
N GLU A 93 3.55 5.45 -6.17
CA GLU A 93 3.56 6.86 -6.60
C GLU A 93 4.16 7.78 -5.50
N TYR A 94 3.87 7.51 -4.23
CA TYR A 94 4.51 8.20 -3.12
C TYR A 94 6.04 8.00 -3.11
N MET A 95 6.49 6.76 -3.29
CA MET A 95 7.92 6.44 -3.32
C MET A 95 8.61 7.11 -4.51
N GLU A 96 7.99 7.10 -5.68
CA GLU A 96 8.45 7.81 -6.87
C GLU A 96 8.61 9.30 -6.59
N HIS A 97 7.58 9.95 -6.05
CA HIS A 97 7.63 11.39 -5.75
C HIS A 97 8.69 11.72 -4.68
N LEU A 98 8.82 10.88 -3.66
CA LEU A 98 9.84 11.01 -2.64
C LEU A 98 11.25 10.92 -3.24
N PHE A 99 11.51 9.91 -4.07
CA PHE A 99 12.80 9.72 -4.73
C PHE A 99 13.11 10.83 -5.74
N ASN A 100 12.12 11.29 -6.51
CA ASN A 100 12.30 12.46 -7.35
C ASN A 100 12.69 13.70 -6.52
N GLY A 101 12.05 13.91 -5.36
CA GLY A 101 12.40 14.99 -4.44
C GLY A 101 13.84 14.92 -3.93
N PHE A 102 14.38 13.73 -3.67
CA PHE A 102 15.80 13.57 -3.33
C PHE A 102 16.74 14.06 -4.44
N MET A 103 16.37 13.83 -5.71
CA MET A 103 17.17 14.21 -6.88
C MET A 103 17.04 15.69 -7.22
N THR A 104 15.84 16.27 -7.08
CA THR A 104 15.56 17.63 -7.56
C THR A 104 15.59 18.71 -6.47
N GLN A 105 15.64 18.32 -5.19
CA GLN A 105 15.63 19.26 -4.06
C GLN A 105 16.76 18.95 -3.06
N PRO A 106 18.03 19.23 -3.42
CA PRO A 106 19.19 18.89 -2.61
C PRO A 106 19.23 19.61 -1.24
N ASP A 107 18.55 20.74 -1.08
CA ASP A 107 18.50 21.47 0.19
C ASP A 107 17.31 21.07 1.09
N ALA A 108 16.35 20.31 0.56
CA ALA A 108 15.17 19.91 1.33
C ALA A 108 15.51 18.86 2.38
N THR A 109 14.90 18.97 3.57
CA THR A 109 15.03 17.97 4.63
C THR A 109 14.22 16.72 4.30
N LEU A 110 14.64 15.55 4.82
CA LEU A 110 13.92 14.29 4.66
C LEU A 110 12.44 14.40 5.09
N GLY A 111 12.17 15.06 6.21
CA GLY A 111 10.80 15.29 6.68
C GLY A 111 9.97 16.16 5.72
N THR A 112 10.60 17.16 5.07
CA THR A 112 9.93 18.00 4.07
C THR A 112 9.58 17.18 2.83
N LEU A 113 10.56 16.45 2.28
CA LEU A 113 10.37 15.57 1.12
C LEU A 113 9.28 14.51 1.36
N GLY A 114 9.34 13.83 2.51
CA GLY A 114 8.34 12.84 2.91
C GLY A 114 6.94 13.44 3.03
N ARG A 115 6.81 14.63 3.62
CA ARG A 115 5.53 15.33 3.75
C ARG A 115 4.97 15.71 2.38
N GLU A 116 5.78 16.30 1.51
CA GLU A 116 5.35 16.74 0.17
C GLU A 116 4.89 15.55 -0.68
N ALA A 117 5.68 14.48 -0.72
CA ALA A 117 5.29 13.24 -1.38
C ALA A 117 3.99 12.67 -0.80
N TYR A 118 3.85 12.68 0.52
CA TYR A 118 2.65 12.18 1.18
C TYR A 118 1.43 13.02 0.81
N ASP A 119 1.49 14.34 0.96
CA ASP A 119 0.37 15.24 0.68
C ASP A 119 -0.06 15.15 -0.79
N ALA A 120 0.88 14.93 -1.71
CA ALA A 120 0.60 14.73 -3.12
C ALA A 120 -0.04 13.37 -3.46
N LYS A 121 0.42 12.27 -2.85
CA LYS A 121 0.12 10.91 -3.33
C LYS A 121 -0.69 10.02 -2.39
N LEU A 122 -0.45 10.09 -1.07
CA LEU A 122 -1.16 9.26 -0.09
C LEU A 122 -2.23 10.02 0.69
N GLY A 123 -1.99 11.32 0.93
CA GLY A 123 -2.86 12.21 1.68
C GLY A 123 -4.31 12.23 1.17
N PRO A 124 -4.56 12.32 -0.15
CA PRO A 124 -5.93 12.31 -0.70
C PRO A 124 -6.74 11.05 -0.35
N HIS A 125 -6.07 9.93 -0.09
CA HIS A 125 -6.70 8.64 0.21
C HIS A 125 -6.83 8.34 1.71
N HIS A 126 -6.28 9.20 2.57
CA HIS A 126 -6.25 8.99 4.01
C HIS A 126 -7.23 9.89 4.76
N PRO A 127 -7.98 9.35 5.75
CA PRO A 127 -8.82 10.17 6.61
C PRO A 127 -7.97 11.16 7.42
N TRP A 128 -8.59 12.25 7.88
CA TRP A 128 -7.90 13.34 8.57
C TRP A 128 -6.98 12.87 9.71
N VAL A 129 -7.43 11.91 10.53
CA VAL A 129 -6.65 11.39 11.66
C VAL A 129 -5.35 10.69 11.21
N VAL A 130 -5.41 9.92 10.11
CA VAL A 130 -4.23 9.24 9.55
C VAL A 130 -3.26 10.27 8.97
N ARG A 131 -3.78 11.31 8.29
CA ARG A 131 -2.95 12.43 7.80
C ARG A 131 -2.21 13.13 8.93
N LYS A 132 -2.86 13.37 10.07
CA LYS A 132 -2.22 13.98 11.24
C LYS A 132 -1.13 13.09 11.85
N GLY A 133 -1.38 11.79 11.94
CA GLY A 133 -0.36 10.83 12.36
C GLY A 133 0.87 10.84 11.44
N ALA A 134 0.65 10.84 10.12
CA ALA A 134 1.73 10.91 9.13
C ALA A 134 2.53 12.22 9.24
N GLN A 135 1.84 13.38 9.32
CA GLN A 135 2.47 14.69 9.49
C GLN A 135 3.37 14.75 10.75
N LEU A 136 2.94 14.13 11.84
CA LEU A 136 3.74 14.02 13.05
C LEU A 136 4.95 13.10 12.84
N GLY A 137 4.79 12.00 12.11
CA GLY A 137 5.89 11.11 11.71
C GLY A 137 6.98 11.83 10.91
N PHE A 138 6.60 12.66 9.93
CA PHE A 138 7.58 13.42 9.14
C PHE A 138 8.35 14.46 9.96
N LYS A 139 7.73 15.07 10.97
CA LYS A 139 8.45 15.96 11.91
C LYS A 139 9.49 15.23 12.76
N MET A 140 9.32 13.92 12.93
CA MET A 140 10.26 13.05 13.64
C MET A 140 11.25 12.34 12.71
N ALA A 141 11.25 12.65 11.41
CA ALA A 141 12.20 12.07 10.48
C ALA A 141 13.64 12.43 10.86
N THR A 142 14.57 11.50 10.62
CA THR A 142 16.01 11.75 10.80
C THR A 142 16.53 12.76 9.76
N SER A 143 17.79 13.17 9.88
CA SER A 143 18.42 14.00 8.84
C SER A 143 18.63 13.21 7.54
N LYS A 144 18.68 13.93 6.43
CA LYS A 144 18.93 13.35 5.10
C LYS A 144 20.29 12.62 5.04
N ASP A 145 21.33 13.19 5.64
CA ASP A 145 22.67 12.57 5.70
C ASP A 145 22.67 11.25 6.47
N LYS A 146 21.95 11.18 7.60
CA LYS A 146 21.80 9.94 8.37
C LYS A 146 21.05 8.87 7.59
N PHE A 147 20.09 9.28 6.76
CA PHE A 147 19.39 8.36 5.87
C PHE A 147 20.33 7.84 4.77
N TYR A 148 21.07 8.71 4.09
CA TYR A 148 22.06 8.33 3.08
C TYR A 148 23.10 7.35 3.63
N ALA A 149 23.69 7.64 4.78
CA ALA A 149 24.63 6.74 5.42
C ALA A 149 24.00 5.36 5.73
N ALA A 150 22.73 5.33 6.13
CA ALA A 150 22.02 4.08 6.45
C ALA A 150 21.73 3.21 5.21
N ILE A 151 21.62 3.82 4.02
CA ILE A 151 21.42 3.09 2.75
C ILE A 151 22.72 2.90 1.97
N GLY A 152 23.87 3.20 2.57
CA GLY A 152 25.19 2.98 1.98
C GLY A 152 25.63 4.06 0.98
N VAL A 153 24.98 5.22 0.96
CA VAL A 153 25.41 6.36 0.15
C VAL A 153 26.53 7.11 0.88
N THR A 154 27.74 7.06 0.32
CA THR A 154 28.95 7.65 0.90
C THR A 154 29.29 9.03 0.33
N ASP A 155 28.85 9.34 -0.90
CA ASP A 155 28.92 10.69 -1.47
C ASP A 155 27.56 11.03 -2.12
N PRO A 156 26.73 11.85 -1.47
CA PRO A 156 25.44 12.28 -2.02
C PRO A 156 25.56 13.04 -3.35
N LYS A 157 26.74 13.61 -3.66
CA LYS A 157 26.98 14.33 -4.91
C LYS A 157 27.09 13.39 -6.12
N GLU A 158 27.27 12.09 -5.92
CA GLU A 158 27.18 11.11 -7.01
C GLU A 158 25.76 10.98 -7.57
N PHE A 159 24.74 11.44 -6.84
CA PHE A 159 23.35 11.51 -7.28
C PHE A 159 22.98 12.86 -7.91
N GLU A 160 23.91 13.83 -7.96
CA GLU A 160 23.77 15.03 -8.79
C GLU A 160 24.03 14.63 -10.26
N LEU A 161 23.07 13.92 -10.85
CA LEU A 161 23.07 13.64 -12.28
C LEU A 161 22.78 14.95 -13.04
N VAL A 162 23.77 15.35 -13.83
CA VAL A 162 23.79 16.22 -15.03
C VAL A 162 22.46 16.87 -15.44
#